data_AF-A0A3N5VEL7-F1
#
_entry.id   AF-A0A3N5VEL7-F1
#
_cell.length_a   1.000
_cell.length_b   1.000
_cell.length_c   1.000
_cell.angle_alpha   90.00
_cell.angle_beta   90.00
_cell.angle_gamma   90.00
#
_symmetry.space_group_name_H-M   'P 1'
#
loop_
_entity.id
_entity.type
_entity.pdbx_description
1 polymer ?
#
loop_
_entity_poly.entity_id
_entity_poly.type
_entity_poly.pdbx_seq_one_letter_code
_entity_poly.pdbx_strand_id
1 'polypeptide(L)'
;MGKRVFVGDKKARTFDGEKTTKVFDGERTAKLGTEKKPAVVHVQTEERLKEVSSIFEEKGWNYIIGLEPDKPEDITELEILLNPRKPMITEDKVGRNDPCPCGSGKKYKKCCGL
;
A
#
# COMPACT_ATOMS: atom_id res chain seq x y z
N MET A 1 18.36 6.33 7.19
CA MET A 1 19.26 5.14 7.05
C MET A 1 18.40 3.88 7.04
N GLY A 2 18.28 3.16 5.90
CA GLY A 2 17.47 1.95 5.86
C GLY A 2 17.52 1.19 4.53
N LYS A 3 18.72 0.75 4.13
CA LYS A 3 18.94 -0.28 3.11
C LYS A 3 19.58 -1.46 3.84
N ARG A 4 18.91 -2.60 3.94
CA ARG A 4 19.45 -3.76 4.67
C ARG A 4 19.15 -5.03 3.90
N VAL A 5 20.20 -5.70 3.39
CA VAL A 5 20.10 -6.99 2.70
C VAL A 5 20.54 -8.06 3.68
N PHE A 6 19.75 -9.14 3.83
CA PHE A 6 20.10 -10.27 4.69
C PHE A 6 20.26 -11.54 3.85
N VAL A 7 21.37 -12.25 4.09
CA VAL A 7 21.70 -13.54 3.49
C VAL A 7 21.88 -14.54 4.63
N GLY A 8 21.00 -15.55 4.69
CA GLY A 8 21.17 -16.72 5.57
C GLY A 8 20.74 -16.57 7.03
N ASP A 9 19.94 -17.55 7.46
CA ASP A 9 19.56 -18.04 8.80
C ASP A 9 19.92 -17.21 10.04
N LYS A 10 19.23 -16.09 10.28
CA LYS A 10 18.83 -15.70 11.66
C LYS A 10 17.44 -15.09 11.67
N LYS A 11 16.46 -15.95 11.94
CA LYS A 11 15.04 -15.67 12.21
C LYS A 11 14.44 -14.62 11.28
N ALA A 12 13.80 -15.11 10.22
CA ALA A 12 12.57 -14.48 9.74
C ALA A 12 11.75 -14.11 10.99
N ARG A 13 11.49 -12.81 11.18
CA ARG A 13 10.45 -12.40 12.11
C ARG A 13 9.18 -12.92 11.45
N THR A 14 8.76 -14.13 11.81
CA THR A 14 7.44 -14.64 11.49
C THR A 14 6.51 -13.54 11.98
N PHE A 15 5.87 -12.85 11.05
CA PHE A 15 4.75 -12.00 11.40
C PHE A 15 3.60 -13.00 11.57
N ASP A 16 3.61 -13.67 12.72
CA ASP A 16 2.56 -14.56 13.15
C ASP A 16 1.24 -13.83 12.93
N GLY A 17 0.42 -14.41 12.06
CA GLY A 17 -0.90 -13.92 11.69
C GLY A 17 -1.88 -14.08 12.83
N GLU A 18 -1.54 -13.56 14.02
CA GLU A 18 -2.52 -13.30 15.05
C GLU A 18 -3.42 -12.19 14.53
N LYS A 19 -4.67 -12.57 14.26
CA LYS A 19 -5.77 -11.66 13.99
C LYS A 19 -5.96 -10.78 15.22
N THR A 20 -5.18 -9.70 15.30
CA THR A 20 -5.35 -8.70 16.33
C THR A 20 -6.74 -8.11 16.12
N THR A 21 -7.59 -8.22 17.14
CA THR A 21 -8.79 -7.41 17.23
C THR A 21 -8.33 -5.96 17.13
N LYS A 22 -8.59 -5.30 15.99
CA LYS A 22 -8.16 -3.92 15.75
C LYS A 22 -8.86 -3.00 16.73
N VAL A 23 -8.23 -2.77 17.89
CA VAL A 23 -8.52 -1.63 18.74
C VAL A 23 -7.98 -0.41 17.99
N PHE A 24 -8.79 0.64 17.88
CA PHE A 24 -8.47 1.81 17.07
C PHE A 24 -7.75 2.85 17.95
N ASP A 25 -6.44 2.69 18.12
CA ASP A 25 -5.60 3.56 18.98
C ASP A 25 -5.32 4.96 18.40
N GLY A 26 -5.92 5.32 17.26
CA GLY A 26 -5.82 6.66 16.65
C GLY A 26 -4.45 6.98 16.01
N GLU A 27 -3.45 6.12 16.16
CA GLU A 27 -2.13 6.31 15.56
C GLU A 27 -2.15 6.08 14.04
N ARG A 28 -1.58 7.02 13.29
CA ARG A 28 -1.47 6.91 11.83
C ARG A 28 -0.38 5.89 11.48
N THR A 29 -0.76 4.78 10.84
CA THR A 29 0.21 3.82 10.30
C THR A 29 1.09 4.46 9.23
N ALA A 30 2.41 4.28 9.34
CA ALA A 30 3.36 4.80 8.37
C ALA A 30 3.16 4.16 6.97
N LYS A 31 3.44 4.94 5.92
CA LYS A 31 3.35 4.46 4.53
C LYS A 31 4.41 3.38 4.27
N LEU A 32 4.06 2.38 3.49
CA LEU A 32 4.98 1.34 3.03
C LEU A 32 6.14 1.96 2.24
N GLY A 33 7.35 1.42 2.38
CA GLY A 33 8.56 1.94 1.73
C GLY A 33 9.19 3.17 2.42
N THR A 34 8.78 3.51 3.65
CA THR A 34 9.35 4.62 4.43
C THR A 34 10.31 4.13 5.51
N GLU A 35 11.11 5.02 6.10
CA GLU A 35 12.05 4.65 7.18
C GLU A 35 11.38 3.92 8.35
N LYS A 36 10.13 4.28 8.67
CA LYS A 36 9.35 3.64 9.75
C LYS A 36 8.68 2.33 9.34
N LYS A 37 8.52 2.09 8.03
CA LYS A 37 7.90 0.88 7.47
C LYS A 37 8.57 0.53 6.14
N PRO A 38 9.78 -0.07 6.16
CA PRO A 38 10.48 -0.49 4.95
C PRO A 38 9.74 -1.65 4.28
N ALA A 39 9.89 -1.78 2.96
CA ALA A 39 9.34 -2.88 2.19
C ALA A 39 10.16 -4.16 2.39
N VAL A 40 9.54 -5.25 2.83
CA VAL A 40 10.16 -6.56 3.02
C VAL A 40 9.84 -7.42 1.81
N VAL A 41 10.88 -7.94 1.16
CA VAL A 41 10.77 -8.82 -0.01
C VAL A 41 11.68 -10.03 0.18
N HIS A 42 11.21 -11.20 -0.22
CA HIS A 42 11.98 -12.45 -0.19
C HIS A 42 12.20 -12.94 -1.62
N VAL A 43 13.45 -13.19 -1.98
CA VAL A 43 13.88 -13.64 -3.31
C VAL A 43 14.65 -14.94 -3.22
N GLN A 44 14.56 -15.78 -4.25
CA GLN A 44 15.23 -17.09 -4.29
C GLN A 44 16.66 -17.01 -4.82
N THR A 45 16.94 -16.08 -5.75
CA THR A 45 18.20 -16.00 -6.48
C THR A 45 18.90 -14.65 -6.30
N GLU A 46 20.22 -14.66 -6.44
CA GLU A 46 21.03 -13.44 -6.41
C GLU A 46 20.75 -12.50 -7.61
N GLU A 47 20.31 -13.07 -8.73
CA GLU A 47 19.89 -12.30 -9.92
C GLU A 47 18.67 -11.46 -9.59
N ARG A 48 17.64 -12.08 -9.00
CA ARG A 48 16.44 -11.38 -8.52
C ARG A 48 16.77 -10.33 -7.47
N LEU A 49 17.73 -10.60 -6.60
CA LEU A 49 18.18 -9.64 -5.60
C LEU A 49 18.71 -8.35 -6.25
N LYS A 50 19.53 -8.47 -7.30
CA LYS A 50 20.07 -7.31 -8.03
C LYS A 50 18.97 -6.52 -8.74
N GLU A 51 18.06 -7.20 -9.41
CA GLU A 51 16.92 -6.57 -10.10
C GLU A 51 16.05 -5.79 -9.12
N VAL A 52 15.61 -6.45 -8.06
CA VAL A 52 14.71 -5.87 -7.05
C VAL A 52 15.38 -4.72 -6.31
N SER A 53 16.67 -4.86 -5.96
CA SER A 53 17.43 -3.77 -5.32
C SER A 53 17.50 -2.53 -6.20
N SER A 54 17.71 -2.69 -7.50
CA SER A 54 17.80 -1.58 -8.46
C SER A 54 16.46 -0.84 -8.57
N ILE A 55 15.34 -1.57 -8.58
CA ILE A 55 13.99 -0.97 -8.62
C ILE A 55 13.74 -0.13 -7.38
N PHE A 56 14.04 -0.67 -6.19
CA PHE A 56 13.81 0.05 -4.95
C PHE A 56 14.71 1.29 -4.81
N GLU A 57 15.97 1.21 -5.26
CA GLU A 57 16.89 2.35 -5.27
C GLU A 57 16.45 3.45 -6.24
N GLU A 58 16.03 3.08 -7.45
CA GLU A 58 15.53 4.04 -8.45
C GLU A 58 14.30 4.80 -7.92
N LYS A 59 13.40 4.10 -7.21
CA LYS A 59 12.20 4.70 -6.62
C LYS A 59 12.45 5.39 -5.28
N GLY A 60 13.65 5.26 -4.71
CA GLY A 60 14.01 5.86 -3.43
C GLY A 60 13.24 5.30 -2.24
N TRP A 61 12.85 4.02 -2.29
CA TRP A 61 12.13 3.35 -1.22
C TRP A 61 13.07 2.65 -0.26
N ASN A 62 12.69 2.61 1.02
CA ASN A 62 13.40 1.80 2.01
C ASN A 62 12.94 0.35 1.90
N TYR A 63 13.89 -0.57 1.83
CA TYR A 63 13.61 -1.99 1.63
C TYR A 63 14.53 -2.90 2.46
N ILE A 64 14.05 -4.11 2.68
CA ILE A 64 14.73 -5.24 3.29
C ILE A 64 14.54 -6.42 2.35
N ILE A 65 15.62 -6.93 1.77
CA ILE A 65 15.58 -8.12 0.90
C ILE A 65 16.21 -9.29 1.64
N GLY A 66 15.47 -10.40 1.72
CA GLY A 66 15.95 -11.70 2.19
C GLY A 66 16.21 -12.65 1.02
N LEU A 67 17.35 -13.33 1.02
CA LEU A 67 17.66 -14.40 0.07
C LEU A 67 17.33 -15.75 0.71
N GLU A 68 16.20 -16.35 0.32
CA GLU A 68 15.71 -17.63 0.84
C GLU A 68 15.39 -18.59 -0.34
N PRO A 69 16.32 -19.49 -0.71
CA PRO A 69 16.16 -20.35 -1.89
C PRO A 69 15.10 -21.46 -1.71
N ASP A 70 14.80 -21.87 -0.48
CA ASP A 70 13.89 -22.99 -0.16
C ASP A 70 12.41 -22.59 -0.02
N LYS A 71 12.09 -21.29 -0.08
CA LYS A 71 10.75 -20.77 0.14
C LYS A 71 10.20 -20.09 -1.12
N PRO A 72 8.88 -20.02 -1.29
CA PRO A 72 8.29 -19.25 -2.39
C PRO A 72 8.68 -17.77 -2.29
N GLU A 73 9.00 -17.16 -3.43
CA GLU A 73 9.28 -15.72 -3.52
C GLU A 73 8.08 -14.91 -3.01
N ASP A 74 8.34 -13.91 -2.16
CA ASP A 74 7.31 -12.96 -1.69
C ASP A 74 7.69 -11.54 -2.12
N ILE A 75 7.13 -11.12 -3.25
CA ILE A 75 7.28 -9.80 -3.86
C ILE A 75 6.06 -8.90 -3.65
N THR A 76 5.13 -9.30 -2.78
CA THR A 76 3.83 -8.63 -2.63
C THR A 76 3.98 -7.15 -2.30
N GLU A 77 4.94 -6.80 -1.44
CA GLU A 77 5.18 -5.42 -1.06
C GLU A 77 5.79 -4.58 -2.18
N LEU A 78 6.63 -5.18 -3.02
CA LEU A 78 7.14 -4.53 -4.24
C LEU A 78 5.98 -4.25 -5.20
N GLU A 79 5.09 -5.22 -5.42
CA GLU A 79 3.93 -5.06 -6.31
C GLU A 79 2.98 -3.96 -5.81
N ILE A 80 2.71 -3.91 -4.50
CA ILE A 80 1.89 -2.87 -3.88
C ILE A 80 2.49 -1.48 -4.11
N LEU A 81 3.81 -1.36 -4.01
CA LEU A 81 4.51 -0.09 -4.21
C LEU A 81 4.54 0.34 -5.68
N LEU A 82 4.67 -0.61 -6.61
CA LEU A 82 4.62 -0.35 -8.04
C LEU A 82 3.19 0.02 -8.51
N ASN A 83 2.17 -0.59 -7.90
CA ASN A 83 0.76 -0.38 -8.24
C ASN A 83 -0.04 0.19 -7.06
N PRO A 84 0.22 1.44 -6.63
CA PRO A 84 -0.54 2.04 -5.55
C PRO A 84 -1.99 2.24 -5.99
N ARG A 85 -2.94 1.90 -5.12
CA ARG A 85 -4.36 2.13 -5.36
C ARG A 85 -4.61 3.62 -5.55
N LYS A 86 -5.04 4.02 -6.74
CA LYS A 86 -5.45 5.40 -7.01
C LYS A 86 -6.83 5.64 -6.38
N PRO A 87 -7.06 6.79 -5.72
CA PRO A 87 -8.39 7.15 -5.27
C PRO A 87 -9.31 7.28 -6.49
N MET A 88 -10.50 6.69 -6.41
CA MET A 88 -11.54 6.93 -7.41
C MET A 88 -12.11 8.33 -7.15
N ILE A 89 -11.92 9.23 -8.11
CA ILE A 89 -12.57 10.55 -8.09
C ILE A 89 -13.94 10.35 -8.70
N THR A 90 -14.99 10.50 -7.89
CA THR A 90 -16.36 10.57 -8.41
C THR A 90 -16.63 12.00 -8.84
N GLU A 91 -17.35 12.17 -9.94
CA GLU A 91 -17.89 13.47 -10.32
C GLU A 91 -18.77 14.05 -9.20
N ASP A 92 -18.74 15.37 -9.05
CA ASP A 92 -19.58 16.08 -8.10
C ASP A 92 -21.06 15.82 -8.44
N LYS A 93 -21.70 14.97 -7.64
CA LYS A 93 -23.13 14.75 -7.74
C LYS A 93 -23.85 16.00 -7.24
N VAL A 94 -24.95 16.36 -7.90
CA VAL A 94 -25.80 17.45 -7.42
C VAL A 94 -26.17 17.21 -5.96
N GLY A 95 -25.81 18.15 -5.10
CA GLY A 95 -26.05 18.01 -3.68
C GLY A 95 -27.55 18.05 -3.39
N ARG A 96 -27.96 17.33 -2.35
CA ARG A 96 -29.38 17.17 -1.99
C ARG A 96 -30.12 18.52 -1.81
N ASN A 97 -29.41 19.58 -1.43
CA ASN A 97 -29.96 20.91 -1.21
C ASN A 97 -29.73 21.91 -2.36
N ASP A 98 -28.95 21.55 -3.37
CA ASP A 98 -28.63 22.41 -4.52
C ASP A 98 -29.87 22.62 -5.42
N PRO A 99 -29.92 23.69 -6.23
CA PRO A 99 -30.99 23.87 -7.21
C PRO A 99 -31.07 22.68 -8.17
N CYS A 100 -32.30 22.24 -8.46
CA CYS A 100 -32.53 21.11 -9.37
C CYS A 100 -32.05 21.45 -10.79
N PRO A 101 -31.26 20.58 -11.44
CA PRO A 101 -30.79 20.78 -12.80
C PRO A 101 -31.93 20.74 -13.85
N CYS A 102 -33.12 20.30 -13.45
CA CYS A 102 -34.34 20.28 -14.24
C CYS A 102 -34.97 21.67 -14.49
N GLY A 103 -34.39 22.75 -13.94
CA GLY A 103 -34.89 24.11 -14.13
C GLY A 103 -36.12 24.47 -13.29
N SER A 104 -36.53 23.62 -12.34
CA SER A 104 -37.73 23.85 -11.52
C SER A 104 -37.57 24.94 -10.44
N GLY A 105 -36.34 25.45 -10.22
CA GLY A 105 -36.02 26.38 -9.14
C GLY A 105 -36.10 25.79 -7.73
N LYS A 106 -36.50 24.52 -7.58
CA LYS A 106 -36.60 23.81 -6.29
C LYS A 106 -35.28 23.14 -5.94
N LYS A 107 -35.03 22.92 -4.64
CA LYS A 107 -33.90 22.07 -4.18
C LYS A 107 -34.02 20.67 -4.77
N TYR A 108 -32.91 20.03 -5.15
CA TYR A 108 -32.87 18.71 -5.79
C TYR A 108 -33.72 17.67 -5.03
N LYS A 109 -33.60 17.62 -3.70
CA LYS A 109 -34.40 16.74 -2.82
C LYS A 109 -35.92 16.93 -2.82
N LYS A 110 -36.40 18.06 -3.34
CA LYS A 110 -37.84 18.40 -3.44
C LYS A 110 -38.31 18.35 -4.90
N CYS A 111 -37.49 17.82 -5.80
CA CYS A 111 -37.78 17.74 -7.22
C CYS A 111 -37.28 16.39 -7.77
N CYS A 112 -36.25 16.36 -8.62
CA CYS A 112 -35.75 15.11 -9.23
C CYS A 112 -35.00 14.16 -8.28
N GLY A 113 -34.72 14.57 -7.04
CA GLY A 113 -34.09 13.74 -6.01
C GLY A 113 -35.07 13.14 -5.00
N LEU A 114 -36.34 12.98 -5.41
CA LEU A 114 -37.37 12.21 -4.71
C LEU A 114 -37.24 10.72 -5.04
#